data_AF-A0A8C1HGQ9-F1
#
_entry.id   AF-A0A8C1HGQ9-F1
#
_cell.length_a   1.000
_cell.length_b   1.000
_cell.length_c   1.000
_cell.angle_alpha   90.00
_cell.angle_beta   90.00
_cell.angle_gamma   90.00
#
_symmetry.space_group_name_H-M   'P 1'
#
loop_
_entity.id
_entity.type
_entity.pdbx_description
1 polymer ?
#
loop_
_entity_poly.entity_id
_entity_poly.type
_entity_poly.pdbx_seq_one_letter_code
_entity_poly.pdbx_strand_id
1 'polypeptide(L)'
;MTIPYAWPQHPMMNRVEMISPSLPMTFIYGSRSNIDGQSGKAIQEMRPNSHTEIIGAGHYVFADQSDDFNQAVLKICNNVKHNGKDE
;
A
#
# COMPACT_ATOMS: atom_id res chain seq x y z
N MET A 1 27.04 -2.58 -1.23
CA MET A 1 27.06 -1.56 -2.30
C MET A 1 25.79 -1.70 -3.11
N THR A 2 24.83 -0.79 -2.93
CA THR A 2 23.65 -0.68 -3.80
C THR A 2 24.06 0.06 -5.06
N ILE A 3 23.96 -0.60 -6.21
CA ILE A 3 24.27 0.00 -7.50
C ILE A 3 23.14 0.99 -7.83
N PRO A 4 23.42 2.26 -8.15
CA PRO A 4 22.41 3.33 -8.31
C PRO A 4 21.43 3.17 -9.49
N TYR A 5 21.41 2.04 -10.19
CA TYR A 5 20.54 1.81 -11.35
C TYR A 5 19.15 1.21 -11.01
N ALA A 6 18.92 0.79 -9.77
CA ALA A 6 17.65 0.17 -9.38
C ALA A 6 16.60 1.15 -8.82
N TRP A 7 16.84 2.47 -8.91
CA TRP A 7 15.89 3.47 -8.43
C TRP A 7 14.77 3.71 -9.42
N PRO A 8 13.53 3.96 -8.95
CA PRO A 8 12.45 4.37 -9.83
C PRO A 8 12.82 5.67 -10.55
N GLN A 9 12.79 5.68 -11.89
CA GLN A 9 13.02 6.90 -12.67
C GLN A 9 11.96 7.97 -12.36
N HIS A 10 10.71 7.54 -12.12
CA HIS A 10 9.57 8.39 -11.77
C HIS A 10 8.87 7.86 -10.51
N PRO A 11 9.42 8.13 -9.31
CA PRO A 11 8.91 7.61 -8.05
C PRO A 11 7.45 7.99 -7.82
N MET A 12 6.62 7.03 -7.39
CA MET A 12 5.21 7.29 -7.06
C MET A 12 5.07 8.39 -5.99
N MET A 13 6.00 8.42 -5.03
CA MET A 13 6.05 9.41 -3.94
C MET A 13 5.90 10.86 -4.44
N ASN A 14 6.54 11.20 -5.57
CA ASN A 14 6.55 12.57 -6.10
C ASN A 14 5.28 12.94 -6.89
N ARG A 15 4.37 11.98 -7.09
CA ARG A 15 3.20 12.13 -7.98
C ARG A 15 1.92 11.56 -7.37
N VAL A 16 1.94 11.12 -6.11
CA VAL A 16 0.81 10.46 -5.47
C VAL A 16 -0.35 11.43 -5.23
N GLU A 17 -0.06 12.72 -5.00
CA GLU A 17 -1.06 13.79 -4.85
C GLU A 17 -1.79 14.09 -6.16
N MET A 18 -1.20 13.77 -7.31
CA MET A 18 -1.83 13.97 -8.62
C MET A 18 -2.92 12.93 -8.92
N ILE A 19 -2.95 11.83 -8.16
CA ILE A 19 -3.98 10.80 -8.29
C ILE A 19 -5.26 11.34 -7.66
N SER A 20 -6.40 11.24 -8.36
CA SER A 20 -7.69 11.76 -7.88
C SER A 20 -7.97 11.34 -6.43
N PRO A 21 -8.24 12.26 -5.48
CA PRO A 21 -8.55 11.96 -4.07
C PRO A 21 -9.70 10.95 -3.88
N SER A 22 -10.59 10.84 -4.86
CA SER A 22 -11.70 9.87 -4.85
C SER A 22 -11.27 8.42 -5.05
N LEU A 23 -10.06 8.17 -5.56
CA LEU A 23 -9.55 6.81 -5.74
C LEU A 23 -9.04 6.24 -4.40
N PRO A 24 -9.68 5.21 -3.81
CA PRO A 24 -9.17 4.59 -2.60
C PRO A 24 -7.82 3.92 -2.86
N MET A 25 -6.91 4.05 -1.91
CA MET A 25 -5.55 3.53 -2.03
C MET A 25 -5.13 2.84 -0.74
N THR A 26 -4.61 1.62 -0.87
CA THR A 26 -4.09 0.85 0.26
C THR A 26 -2.73 0.26 -0.11
N PHE A 27 -1.75 0.43 0.77
CA PHE A 27 -0.43 -0.20 0.68
C PHE A 27 -0.38 -1.39 1.62
N ILE A 28 0.18 -2.51 1.16
CA ILE A 28 0.34 -3.72 1.98
C ILE A 28 1.83 -4.04 2.06
N TYR A 29 2.38 -4.11 3.26
CA TYR A 29 3.78 -4.47 3.51
C TYR A 29 3.89 -5.71 4.39
N GLY A 30 4.96 -6.48 4.19
CA GLY A 30 5.36 -7.52 5.11
C GLY A 30 6.23 -6.96 6.24
N SER A 31 5.93 -7.30 7.49
CA SER A 31 6.70 -6.86 8.66
C SER A 31 8.12 -7.40 8.72
N ARG A 32 8.42 -8.46 7.97
CA ARG A 32 9.76 -9.07 7.85
C ARG A 32 10.43 -8.80 6.50
N SER A 33 9.91 -7.83 5.75
CA SER A 33 10.46 -7.39 4.47
C SER A 33 11.73 -6.55 4.66
N ASN A 34 12.67 -6.64 3.73
CA ASN A 34 13.81 -5.71 3.64
C ASN A 34 13.40 -4.31 3.16
N ILE A 35 12.15 -4.16 2.71
CA ILE A 35 11.51 -2.89 2.40
C ILE A 35 10.55 -2.58 3.54
N ASP A 36 10.84 -1.52 4.28
CA ASP A 36 10.00 -1.06 5.39
C ASP A 36 8.69 -0.39 4.90
N GLY A 37 7.76 -0.18 5.83
CA GLY A 37 6.49 0.49 5.56
C GLY A 37 6.53 2.02 5.64
N GLN A 38 7.71 2.66 5.74
CA GLN A 38 7.79 4.12 5.94
C GLN A 38 7.27 4.89 4.73
N SER A 39 7.50 4.38 3.52
CA SER A 39 6.95 4.99 2.31
C SER A 39 5.41 4.97 2.30
N GLY A 40 4.77 3.92 2.82
CA GLY A 40 3.32 3.88 3.01
C GLY A 40 2.83 4.98 3.96
N LYS A 41 3.52 5.16 5.10
CA LYS A 41 3.21 6.22 6.07
C LYS A 41 3.39 7.61 5.49
N ALA A 42 4.48 7.86 4.78
CA ALA A 42 4.71 9.14 4.10
C ALA A 42 3.59 9.44 3.08
N ILE A 43 3.09 8.42 2.37
CA ILE A 43 1.95 8.59 1.46
C ILE A 43 0.66 8.90 2.24
N GLN A 44 0.45 8.30 3.42
CA GLN A 44 -0.71 8.63 4.25
C GLN A 44 -0.71 10.09 4.71
N GLU A 45 0.45 10.67 4.98
CA GLU A 45 0.57 12.09 5.33
C GLU A 45 0.20 13.00 4.14
N MET A 46 0.67 12.67 2.93
CA MET A 46 0.32 13.41 1.70
C MET A 46 -1.12 13.16 1.24
N ARG A 47 -1.68 11.98 1.56
CA ARG A 47 -3.00 11.53 1.14
C ARG A 47 -3.73 10.87 2.32
N PRO A 48 -4.45 11.66 3.14
CA PRO A 48 -5.10 11.18 4.36
C PRO A 48 -6.11 10.04 4.15
N ASN A 49 -6.69 9.94 2.95
CA ASN A 49 -7.65 8.88 2.59
C ASN A 49 -6.99 7.54 2.19
N SER A 50 -5.66 7.43 2.31
CA SER A 50 -4.94 6.20 2.03
C SER A 50 -4.67 5.38 3.28
N HIS A 51 -4.53 4.07 3.12
CA HIS A 51 -4.35 3.11 4.20
C HIS A 51 -3.04 2.33 4.02
N THR A 52 -2.45 1.87 5.11
CA THR A 52 -1.26 1.03 5.11
C THR A 52 -1.51 -0.14 6.04
N GLU A 53 -1.44 -1.35 5.49
CA GLU A 53 -1.62 -2.61 6.19
C GLU A 53 -0.27 -3.32 6.32
N ILE A 54 0.02 -3.83 7.52
CA ILE A 54 1.26 -4.57 7.81
C ILE A 54 0.89 -6.01 8.15
N ILE A 55 1.38 -6.95 7.34
CA ILE A 55 1.13 -8.39 7.49
C ILE A 55 2.40 -9.09 8.00
N GLY A 56 2.25 -10.15 8.78
CA GLY A 56 3.35 -10.98 9.29
C GLY A 56 4.06 -11.80 8.21
N ALA A 57 4.62 -11.15 7.18
CA ALA A 57 5.20 -11.74 5.97
C ALA A 57 6.54 -11.09 5.58
N GLY A 58 7.28 -11.70 4.65
CA GLY A 58 8.42 -11.06 3.97
C GLY A 58 7.96 -10.14 2.83
N HIS A 59 8.82 -9.89 1.85
CA HIS A 59 8.53 -8.93 0.78
C HIS A 59 7.38 -9.35 -0.13
N TYR A 60 7.30 -10.64 -0.46
CA TYR A 60 6.24 -11.20 -1.29
C TYR A 60 5.06 -11.62 -0.41
N VAL A 61 4.36 -10.63 0.14
CA VAL A 61 3.29 -10.84 1.14
C VAL A 61 2.24 -11.85 0.69
N PHE A 62 1.85 -11.81 -0.59
CA PHE A 62 0.88 -12.73 -1.19
C PHE A 62 1.37 -14.19 -1.26
N ALA A 63 2.69 -14.42 -1.30
CA ALA A 63 3.29 -15.75 -1.37
C ALA A 63 3.61 -16.27 0.03
N ASP A 64 4.16 -15.41 0.90
CA ASP A 64 4.61 -15.77 2.24
C ASP A 64 3.44 -15.98 3.22
N GLN A 65 2.37 -15.19 3.09
CA GLN A 65 1.15 -15.26 3.92
C GLN A 65 -0.10 -15.07 3.06
N SER A 66 -0.34 -16.02 2.16
CA SER A 66 -1.44 -15.94 1.20
C SER A 66 -2.82 -15.78 1.85
N ASP A 67 -3.09 -16.49 2.95
CA ASP A 67 -4.38 -16.41 3.66
C ASP A 67 -4.63 -15.02 4.27
N ASP A 68 -3.67 -14.49 5.04
CA ASP A 68 -3.76 -13.16 5.64
C ASP A 68 -3.85 -12.07 4.57
N PHE A 69 -3.06 -12.20 3.49
CA PHE A 69 -3.10 -11.30 2.36
C PHE A 69 -4.49 -11.28 1.70
N ASN A 70 -5.04 -12.46 1.41
CA ASN A 70 -6.36 -12.59 0.78
C ASN A 70 -7.46 -12.01 1.68
N GLN A 71 -7.41 -12.27 2.99
CA GLN A 71 -8.35 -11.69 3.95
C GLN A 71 -8.26 -10.17 4.00
N ALA A 72 -7.03 -9.61 4.01
CA ALA A 72 -6.82 -8.17 3.98
C ALA A 72 -7.40 -7.55 2.69
N VAL A 73 -7.13 -8.15 1.52
CA VAL A 73 -7.67 -7.68 0.24
C VAL A 73 -9.20 -7.71 0.22
N LEU A 74 -9.82 -8.80 0.69
CA LEU A 74 -11.28 -8.91 0.77
C LEU A 74 -11.88 -7.82 1.69
N LYS A 75 -11.26 -7.57 2.84
CA LYS A 75 -11.67 -6.51 3.77
C LYS A 75 -11.58 -5.13 3.11
N ILE A 76 -10.46 -4.82 2.44
CA ILE A 76 -10.26 -3.56 1.71
C ILE A 76 -11.36 -3.39 0.64
N CYS A 77 -11.60 -4.41 -0.17
CA CYS A 77 -12.62 -4.36 -1.22
C CYS A 77 -14.04 -4.16 -0.67
N ASN A 78 -14.36 -4.77 0.46
CA ASN A 78 -15.67 -4.58 1.10
C ASN A 78 -15.84 -3.17 1.65
N ASN A 79 -14.80 -2.59 2.27
CA ASN A 79 -14.84 -1.21 2.77
C ASN A 79 -15.08 -0.18 1.65
N VAL A 80 -14.43 -0.35 0.50
CA VAL A 80 -14.63 0.54 -0.66
C VAL A 80 -16.07 0.47 -1.20
N LYS A 81 -16.66 -0.73 -1.25
CA LYS A 81 -18.06 -0.91 -1.70
C LYS A 81 -19.09 -0.26 -0.79
N HIS A 82 -18.79 -0.13 0.50
CA HIS A 82 -19.67 0.54 1.45
C HIS A 82 -19.61 2.06 1.30
N ASN A 83 -18.41 2.64 1.15
CA ASN A 83 -18.27 4.09 0.97
C ASN A 83 -18.87 4.63 -0.35
N GLY A 84 -19.06 3.78 -1.37
CA GLY A 84 -19.70 4.16 -2.64
C GLY A 84 -21.23 4.04 -2.66
N LYS A 85 -21.88 3.69 -1.54
CA LYS A 85 -23.35 3.58 -1.41
C LYS A 85 -23.99 4.72 -0.62
N ASP A 86 -23.17 5.62 -0.10
CA ASP A 86 -23.62 6.79 0.67
C ASP A 86 -23.67 8.09 -0.19
N GLU A 87 -23.53 7.94 -1.52
CA GLU A 87 -23.88 8.94 -2.56
C GLU A 87 -25.11 8.49 -3.34
#